data_AF-A0A1B6H9N6-F1
#
_entry.id   AF-A0A1B6H9N6-F1
#
_cell.length_a   1.000
_cell.length_b   1.000
_cell.length_c   1.000
_cell.angle_alpha   90.00
_cell.angle_beta   90.00
_cell.angle_gamma   90.00
#
_symmetry.space_group_name_H-M   'P 1'
#
loop_
_entity.id
_entity.type
_entity.pdbx_description
1 polymer ?
#
loop_
_entity_poly.entity_id
_entity_poly.type
_entity_poly.pdbx_seq_one_letter_code
_entity_poly.pdbx_strand_id
1 'polypeptide(L)'
;LLISGTTTGTMLDPSFIKNLSSLMRDSLQDVFLISYSDFDSKDDVVKSSLQFFLDDDTDGAIALNLSQLVAVEADSSKPRPMMGMSCLHPLLRLLRGLEMNDLSEIDALLGCAIAMPVPAVYTEFSQLSAYQQHLALHCLFHCINWLLEVINCFAFLVKKNEPEKVLMRLRTIVWLRGLLARCLPQAMEYTPPMCHFQALPKPKLSLGEKPTKKATKKKGKKKGKKKQDGEESVLTGKDKGSQQEEEEEDEEEPVEEKAADLS
;
A
#
# COMPACT_ATOMS: atom_id res chain seq x y z
N LEU A 1 -12.23 -28.11 3.01
CA LEU A 1 -11.12 -28.32 3.97
C LEU A 1 -11.27 -27.34 5.12
N LEU A 2 -11.59 -27.81 6.32
CA LEU A 2 -11.67 -26.96 7.51
C LEU A 2 -10.27 -26.85 8.13
N ILE A 3 -9.72 -25.64 8.21
CA ILE A 3 -8.47 -25.39 8.91
C ILE A 3 -8.78 -25.33 10.41
N SER A 4 -8.65 -26.46 11.09
CA SER A 4 -8.76 -26.57 12.55
C SER A 4 -7.52 -25.98 13.24
N GLY A 5 -7.33 -24.66 13.12
CA GLY A 5 -6.28 -23.94 13.81
C GLY A 5 -6.56 -23.91 15.31
N THR A 6 -5.65 -24.46 16.11
CA THR A 6 -5.75 -24.44 17.58
C THR A 6 -5.62 -23.00 18.08
N THR A 7 -6.71 -22.43 18.58
CA THR A 7 -6.75 -21.08 19.17
C THR A 7 -6.10 -21.06 20.55
N THR A 8 -4.79 -21.24 20.61
CA THR A 8 -3.95 -20.83 21.76
C THR A 8 -3.66 -19.33 21.73
N GLY A 9 -4.67 -18.52 21.37
CA GLY A 9 -4.69 -17.11 21.66
C GLY A 9 -5.11 -16.94 23.10
N THR A 10 -4.27 -16.30 23.93
CA THR A 10 -4.68 -15.90 25.27
C THR A 10 -5.89 -14.98 25.15
N MET A 11 -7.05 -15.37 25.69
CA MET A 11 -8.16 -14.43 25.82
C MET A 11 -7.71 -13.29 26.74
N LEU A 12 -7.51 -12.12 26.14
CA LEU A 12 -7.23 -10.89 26.85
C LEU A 12 -8.51 -10.43 27.57
N ASP A 13 -8.34 -9.75 28.71
CA ASP A 13 -9.47 -9.26 29.49
C ASP A 13 -10.33 -8.28 28.65
N PRO A 14 -11.66 -8.42 28.61
CA PRO A 14 -12.53 -7.54 27.82
C PRO A 14 -12.43 -6.06 28.22
N SER A 15 -12.20 -5.76 29.49
CA SER A 15 -11.99 -4.38 29.99
C SER A 15 -10.64 -3.84 29.50
N PHE A 16 -9.58 -4.65 29.51
CA PHE A 16 -8.30 -4.29 28.89
C PHE A 16 -8.46 -4.01 27.39
N ILE A 17 -9.16 -4.87 26.64
CA ILE A 17 -9.43 -4.66 25.22
C ILE A 17 -10.19 -3.35 24.98
N LYS A 18 -11.26 -3.09 25.73
CA LYS A 18 -12.04 -1.85 25.61
C LYS A 18 -11.19 -0.60 25.92
N ASN A 19 -10.43 -0.63 27.01
CA ASN A 19 -9.58 0.49 27.43
C ASN A 19 -8.45 0.75 26.42
N LEU A 20 -7.85 -0.31 25.87
CA LEU A 20 -6.85 -0.22 24.81
C LEU A 20 -7.47 0.34 23.52
N SER A 21 -8.69 -0.09 23.15
CA SER A 21 -9.35 0.42 21.95
C SER A 21 -9.65 1.90 22.07
N SER A 22 -10.23 2.36 23.19
CA SER A 22 -10.42 3.80 23.45
C SER A 22 -9.11 4.57 23.26
N LEU A 23 -8.04 4.19 23.98
CA LEU A 23 -6.74 4.85 23.89
C LEU A 23 -6.17 4.88 22.45
N MET A 24 -6.43 3.85 21.64
CA MET A 24 -6.00 3.79 20.24
C MET A 24 -6.89 4.61 19.30
N ARG A 25 -8.18 4.81 19.61
CA ARG A 25 -9.07 5.73 18.88
C ARG A 25 -8.73 7.18 19.23
N ASP A 26 -8.52 7.48 20.50
CA ASP A 26 -8.04 8.77 20.99
C ASP A 26 -6.70 9.12 20.29
N SER A 27 -5.76 8.16 20.24
CA SER A 27 -4.49 8.30 19.50
C SER A 27 -4.63 8.44 17.98
N LEU A 28 -5.70 7.90 17.37
CA LEU A 28 -5.98 8.08 15.95
C LEU A 28 -6.53 9.50 15.72
N GLN A 29 -7.45 9.94 16.57
CA GLN A 29 -8.14 11.21 16.45
C GLN A 29 -7.22 12.40 16.71
N ASP A 30 -6.47 12.40 17.83
CA ASP A 30 -5.59 13.50 18.24
C ASP A 30 -4.42 13.75 17.27
N VAL A 31 -3.99 12.74 16.51
CA VAL A 31 -2.80 12.82 15.66
C VAL A 31 -3.13 12.89 14.16
N PHE A 32 -4.15 12.17 13.70
CA PHE A 32 -4.39 11.96 12.26
C PHE A 32 -5.68 12.59 11.74
N LEU A 33 -6.66 12.88 12.60
CA LEU A 33 -7.96 13.40 12.20
C LEU A 33 -8.12 14.88 12.57
N ILE A 34 -9.01 15.56 11.85
CA ILE A 34 -9.51 16.91 12.13
C ILE A 34 -11.02 16.95 11.88
N SER A 35 -11.72 17.95 12.40
CA SER A 35 -13.05 18.30 11.91
C SER A 35 -12.95 18.71 10.44
N TYR A 36 -13.96 18.36 9.63
CA TYR A 36 -14.05 18.79 8.23
C TYR A 36 -13.94 20.32 8.11
N SER A 37 -14.63 21.04 9.00
CA SER A 37 -14.66 22.51 9.03
C SER A 37 -13.39 23.17 9.58
N ASP A 38 -12.50 22.40 10.23
CA ASP A 38 -11.21 22.90 10.72
C ASP A 38 -10.09 22.79 9.66
N PHE A 39 -10.37 22.18 8.50
CA PHE A 39 -9.41 22.11 7.40
C PHE A 39 -9.17 23.48 6.77
N ASP A 40 -7.92 23.90 6.79
CA ASP A 40 -7.44 25.09 6.08
C ASP A 40 -6.14 24.75 5.32
N SER A 41 -6.03 25.19 4.07
CA SER A 41 -4.87 24.94 3.20
C SER A 41 -3.73 25.92 3.48
N LYS A 42 -3.29 25.99 4.75
CA LYS A 42 -2.24 26.89 5.25
C LYS A 42 -0.81 26.59 4.75
N ASP A 43 -0.61 25.50 4.00
CA ASP A 43 0.71 25.08 3.53
C ASP A 43 0.92 25.47 2.05
N ASP A 44 1.73 26.51 1.84
CA ASP A 44 2.09 27.03 0.51
C ASP A 44 2.89 26.04 -0.35
N VAL A 45 3.51 25.01 0.26
CA VAL A 45 4.42 24.11 -0.47
C VAL A 45 3.65 23.23 -1.45
N VAL A 46 2.52 22.64 -1.03
CA VAL A 46 1.63 21.85 -1.89
C VAL A 46 0.18 22.14 -1.54
N LYS A 47 -0.45 23.02 -2.32
CA LYS A 47 -1.86 23.38 -2.18
C LYS A 47 -2.74 22.14 -2.10
N SER A 48 -3.57 22.08 -1.05
CA SER A 48 -4.36 20.91 -0.69
C SER A 48 -5.85 21.22 -0.62
N SER A 49 -6.68 20.19 -0.66
CA SER A 49 -8.12 20.26 -0.40
C SER A 49 -8.61 18.96 0.25
N LEU A 50 -9.76 19.03 0.91
CA LEU A 50 -10.51 17.84 1.26
C LEU A 50 -11.05 17.18 -0.02
N GLN A 51 -10.85 15.87 -0.15
CA GLN A 51 -11.25 15.05 -1.29
C GLN A 51 -11.83 13.72 -0.82
N PHE A 52 -12.58 13.05 -1.70
CA PHE A 52 -13.14 11.70 -1.47
C PHE A 52 -14.04 11.57 -0.23
N PHE A 53 -14.80 12.61 0.10
CA PHE A 53 -15.90 12.48 1.06
C PHE A 53 -17.04 11.64 0.45
N LEU A 54 -17.72 10.80 1.24
CA LEU A 54 -18.77 9.88 0.77
C LEU A 54 -20.09 9.96 1.58
N ASP A 55 -20.28 11.04 2.34
CA ASP A 55 -21.51 11.33 3.08
C ASP A 55 -22.16 12.60 2.53
N ASP A 56 -23.48 12.71 2.63
CA ASP A 56 -24.25 13.82 2.01
C ASP A 56 -24.19 15.14 2.80
N ASP A 57 -23.74 15.10 4.06
CA ASP A 57 -23.71 16.23 5.00
C ASP A 57 -22.32 16.36 5.64
N THR A 58 -21.85 17.59 5.82
CA THR A 58 -20.58 17.93 6.46
C THR A 58 -20.70 18.23 7.96
N ASP A 59 -21.92 18.38 8.50
CA ASP A 59 -22.12 18.69 9.92
C ASP A 59 -21.63 17.54 10.81
N GLY A 60 -20.61 17.82 11.63
CA GLY A 60 -19.92 16.83 12.46
C GLY A 60 -18.98 15.89 11.70
N ALA A 61 -18.80 16.08 10.39
CA ALA A 61 -17.92 15.24 9.58
C ALA A 61 -16.43 15.40 9.98
N ILE A 62 -15.68 14.31 9.81
CA ILE A 62 -14.24 14.26 10.06
C ILE A 62 -13.43 14.14 8.75
N ALA A 63 -12.17 14.57 8.80
CA ALA A 63 -11.22 14.40 7.72
C ALA A 63 -9.87 13.84 8.22
N LEU A 64 -9.25 12.99 7.41
CA LEU A 64 -7.86 12.55 7.61
C LEU A 64 -6.91 13.66 7.13
N ASN A 65 -6.09 14.22 8.02
CA ASN A 65 -5.22 15.37 7.75
C ASN A 65 -3.90 15.01 7.05
N LEU A 66 -3.99 14.15 6.03
CA LEU A 66 -2.87 13.42 5.44
C LEU A 66 -1.82 14.34 4.79
N SER A 67 -2.21 15.31 3.96
CA SER A 67 -1.23 16.14 3.25
C SER A 67 -0.42 17.06 4.17
N GLN A 68 -1.05 17.62 5.22
CA GLN A 68 -0.33 18.43 6.22
C GLN A 68 0.66 17.56 7.02
N LEU A 69 0.24 16.36 7.45
CA LEU A 69 1.10 15.46 8.23
C LEU A 69 2.32 14.97 7.41
N VAL A 70 2.12 14.68 6.11
CA VAL A 70 3.22 14.38 5.18
C VAL A 70 4.19 15.56 5.04
N ALA A 71 3.69 16.80 4.96
CA ALA A 71 4.53 17.99 4.88
C ALA A 71 5.28 18.28 6.21
N VAL A 72 4.65 18.03 7.35
CA VAL A 72 5.27 18.18 8.68
C VAL A 72 6.34 17.12 8.95
N GLU A 73 6.15 15.86 8.52
CA GLU A 73 7.17 14.81 8.73
C GLU A 73 8.37 14.95 7.79
N ALA A 74 8.18 15.54 6.60
CA ALA A 74 9.25 15.87 5.66
C ALA A 74 10.08 17.10 6.08
N ASP A 75 9.45 18.10 6.72
CA ASP A 75 10.10 19.34 7.15
C ASP A 75 10.87 19.14 8.47
N SER A 76 12.18 18.89 8.34
CA SER A 76 13.10 18.70 9.47
C SER A 76 13.22 19.89 10.45
N SER A 77 12.66 21.07 10.13
CA SER A 77 12.62 22.22 11.04
C SER A 77 11.44 22.20 12.01
N LYS A 78 10.37 21.47 11.67
CA LYS A 78 9.16 21.35 12.51
C LYS A 78 9.35 20.27 13.59
N PRO A 79 8.74 20.41 14.78
CA PRO A 79 8.72 19.35 15.77
C PRO A 79 7.96 18.15 15.20
N ARG A 80 8.60 16.97 15.12
CA ARG A 80 7.91 15.77 14.64
C ARG A 80 6.78 15.35 15.59
N PRO A 81 5.64 14.86 15.06
CA PRO A 81 4.56 14.36 15.90
C PRO A 81 5.03 13.16 16.75
N MET A 82 4.36 12.95 17.89
CA MET A 82 4.62 11.80 18.78
C MET A 82 4.48 10.45 18.05
N MET A 83 3.62 10.41 17.03
CA MET A 83 3.35 9.24 16.20
C MET A 83 3.40 9.67 14.72
N GLY A 84 4.28 9.06 13.92
CA GLY A 84 4.49 9.42 12.51
C GLY A 84 3.50 8.75 11.54
N MET A 85 3.53 9.15 10.28
CA MET A 85 2.67 8.65 9.20
C MET A 85 2.83 7.14 8.94
N SER A 86 3.98 6.56 9.31
CA SER A 86 4.20 5.10 9.28
C SER A 86 3.29 4.30 10.22
N CYS A 87 2.75 4.95 11.27
CA CYS A 87 1.90 4.33 12.28
C CYS A 87 0.41 4.27 11.87
N LEU A 88 -0.03 5.13 10.94
CA LEU A 88 -1.44 5.32 10.57
C LEU A 88 -2.15 4.01 10.18
N HIS A 89 -1.62 3.29 9.18
CA HIS A 89 -2.26 2.07 8.67
C HIS A 89 -2.21 0.92 9.71
N PRO A 90 -1.07 0.68 10.40
CA PRO A 90 -1.03 -0.25 11.53
C PRO A 90 -1.99 0.07 12.67
N LEU A 91 -2.26 1.35 12.97
CA LEU A 91 -3.19 1.77 14.02
C LEU A 91 -4.64 1.42 13.66
N LEU A 92 -5.09 1.72 12.43
CA LEU A 92 -6.42 1.30 11.96
C LEU A 92 -6.56 -0.23 11.96
N ARG A 93 -5.51 -0.96 11.57
CA ARG A 93 -5.49 -2.43 11.60
C ARG A 93 -5.56 -3.00 13.02
N LEU A 94 -4.92 -2.33 13.99
CA LEU A 94 -5.04 -2.66 15.41
C LEU A 94 -6.46 -2.41 15.92
N LEU A 95 -7.03 -1.23 15.64
CA LEU A 95 -8.41 -0.87 16.02
C LEU A 95 -9.43 -1.89 15.50
N ARG A 96 -9.36 -2.26 14.22
CA ARG A 96 -10.18 -3.34 13.65
C ARG A 96 -10.07 -4.67 14.42
N GLY A 97 -8.88 -4.98 14.95
CA GLY A 97 -8.61 -6.18 15.75
C GLY A 97 -9.09 -6.11 17.20
N LEU A 98 -9.40 -4.91 17.71
CA LEU A 98 -10.01 -4.68 19.03
C LEU A 98 -11.54 -4.61 18.92
N GLU A 99 -12.03 -3.87 17.92
CA GLU A 99 -13.45 -3.64 17.59
C GLU A 99 -14.06 -4.78 16.73
N MET A 100 -13.62 -6.02 16.93
CA MET A 100 -13.93 -7.17 16.04
C MET A 100 -15.41 -7.55 15.90
N ASN A 101 -16.29 -7.05 16.78
CA ASN A 101 -17.72 -7.39 16.82
C ASN A 101 -18.64 -6.24 16.40
N ASP A 102 -18.22 -5.00 16.61
CA ASP A 102 -18.96 -3.78 16.28
C ASP A 102 -17.96 -2.67 15.96
N LEU A 103 -18.18 -1.98 14.85
CA LEU A 103 -17.29 -0.93 14.31
C LEU A 103 -17.97 0.44 14.30
N SER A 104 -19.12 0.57 14.95
CA SER A 104 -19.89 1.82 15.14
C SER A 104 -19.02 2.99 15.62
N GLU A 105 -18.14 2.74 16.59
CA GLU A 105 -17.23 3.74 17.19
C GLU A 105 -16.16 4.28 16.21
N ILE A 106 -16.04 3.71 15.00
CA ILE A 106 -15.10 4.15 13.95
C ILE A 106 -15.74 4.17 12.54
N ASP A 107 -17.06 4.07 12.41
CA ASP A 107 -17.73 3.90 11.10
C ASP A 107 -17.57 5.11 10.17
N ALA A 108 -17.49 6.32 10.73
CA ALA A 108 -17.18 7.56 10.04
C ALA A 108 -15.86 7.50 9.24
N LEU A 109 -14.90 6.62 9.58
CA LEU A 109 -13.68 6.41 8.78
C LEU A 109 -13.94 5.81 7.39
N LEU A 110 -15.12 5.21 7.16
CA LEU A 110 -15.55 4.76 5.83
C LEU A 110 -15.99 5.93 4.95
N GLY A 111 -16.63 6.95 5.53
CA GLY A 111 -17.19 8.11 4.84
C GLY A 111 -16.26 9.33 4.75
N CYS A 112 -15.35 9.48 5.72
CA CYS A 112 -14.52 10.66 5.96
C CYS A 112 -13.77 11.22 4.73
N ALA A 113 -13.55 12.53 4.74
CA ALA A 113 -12.76 13.20 3.72
C ALA A 113 -11.26 12.97 3.96
N ILE A 114 -10.44 13.18 2.93
CA ILE A 114 -8.98 13.08 3.03
C ILE A 114 -8.36 14.37 2.51
N ALA A 115 -7.55 15.03 3.35
CA ALA A 115 -6.72 16.16 2.95
C ALA A 115 -5.63 15.68 1.98
N MET A 116 -5.75 16.07 0.71
CA MET A 116 -4.86 15.65 -0.38
C MET A 116 -4.41 16.87 -1.20
N PRO A 117 -3.24 16.81 -1.87
CA PRO A 117 -2.87 17.77 -2.90
C PRO A 117 -3.98 17.92 -3.94
N VAL A 118 -4.27 19.15 -4.37
CA VAL A 118 -5.34 19.40 -5.36
C VAL A 118 -5.04 18.70 -6.69
N PRO A 119 -6.05 18.27 -7.47
CA PRO A 119 -5.83 17.51 -8.72
C PRO A 119 -4.84 18.16 -9.71
N ALA A 120 -4.76 19.49 -9.74
CA ALA A 120 -3.79 20.25 -10.55
C ALA A 120 -2.32 19.84 -10.29
N VAL A 121 -1.97 19.50 -9.03
CA VAL A 121 -0.63 19.02 -8.63
C VAL A 121 -0.27 17.72 -9.36
N TYR A 122 -1.25 16.88 -9.68
CA TYR A 122 -1.05 15.60 -10.37
C TYR A 122 -1.18 15.70 -11.91
N THR A 123 -1.81 16.75 -12.44
CA THR A 123 -1.81 17.04 -13.89
C THR A 123 -0.57 17.82 -14.33
N GLU A 124 -0.08 18.73 -13.49
CA GLU A 124 1.08 19.60 -13.75
C GLU A 124 2.37 19.06 -13.10
N PHE A 125 2.37 17.78 -12.70
CA PHE A 125 3.40 17.13 -11.89
C PHE A 125 4.85 17.32 -12.41
N SER A 126 5.05 17.37 -13.73
CA SER A 126 6.35 17.61 -14.36
C SER A 126 6.90 19.03 -14.18
N GLN A 127 6.05 20.00 -13.80
CA GLN A 127 6.41 21.41 -13.58
C GLN A 127 6.78 21.69 -12.10
N LEU A 128 6.42 20.78 -11.20
CA LEU A 128 6.72 20.87 -9.76
C LEU A 128 8.21 20.72 -9.48
N SER A 129 8.67 21.32 -8.38
CA SER A 129 10.01 20.99 -7.85
C SER A 129 10.06 19.53 -7.35
N ALA A 130 11.25 18.92 -7.37
CA ALA A 130 11.43 17.54 -6.90
C ALA A 130 10.90 17.32 -5.46
N TYR A 131 11.01 18.32 -4.58
CA TYR A 131 10.45 18.25 -3.23
C TYR A 131 8.93 18.15 -3.24
N GLN A 132 8.24 18.99 -4.03
CA GLN A 132 6.78 18.93 -4.20
C GLN A 132 6.32 17.63 -4.86
N GLN A 133 7.07 17.11 -5.85
CA GLN A 133 6.83 15.80 -6.45
C GLN A 133 6.91 14.68 -5.41
N HIS A 134 7.95 14.68 -4.56
CA HIS A 134 8.14 13.70 -3.50
C HIS A 134 7.01 13.77 -2.46
N LEU A 135 6.62 14.97 -2.01
CA LEU A 135 5.46 15.17 -1.11
C LEU A 135 4.14 14.67 -1.74
N ALA A 136 3.86 15.02 -2.99
CA ALA A 136 2.64 14.62 -3.68
C ALA A 136 2.56 13.10 -3.89
N LEU A 137 3.71 12.44 -4.14
CA LEU A 137 3.81 10.98 -4.18
C LEU A 137 3.68 10.33 -2.79
N HIS A 138 4.32 10.88 -1.75
CA HIS A 138 4.11 10.44 -0.37
C HIS A 138 2.61 10.44 -0.02
N CYS A 139 1.88 11.51 -0.40
CA CYS A 139 0.43 11.58 -0.20
C CYS A 139 -0.32 10.44 -0.92
N LEU A 140 0.00 10.14 -2.18
CA LEU A 140 -0.60 9.00 -2.90
C LEU A 140 -0.30 7.66 -2.21
N PHE A 141 0.94 7.42 -1.77
CA PHE A 141 1.31 6.18 -1.08
C PHE A 141 0.55 6.00 0.24
N HIS A 142 0.50 7.03 1.09
CA HIS A 142 -0.26 6.96 2.35
C HIS A 142 -1.78 6.83 2.10
N CYS A 143 -2.33 7.56 1.13
CA CYS A 143 -3.77 7.53 0.83
C CYS A 143 -4.22 6.16 0.28
N ILE A 144 -3.45 5.56 -0.64
CA ILE A 144 -3.72 4.21 -1.15
C ILE A 144 -3.65 3.17 -0.01
N ASN A 145 -2.68 3.26 0.90
CA ASN A 145 -2.57 2.32 2.03
C ASN A 145 -3.67 2.53 3.08
N TRP A 146 -4.05 3.77 3.37
CA TRP A 146 -5.20 4.09 4.22
C TRP A 146 -6.48 3.46 3.67
N LEU A 147 -6.81 3.70 2.40
CA LEU A 147 -8.03 3.17 1.79
C LEU A 147 -8.04 1.65 1.70
N LEU A 148 -6.88 0.99 1.55
CA LEU A 148 -6.78 -0.47 1.65
C LEU A 148 -7.14 -0.98 3.05
N GLU A 149 -6.68 -0.33 4.12
CA GLU A 149 -7.07 -0.70 5.48
C GLU A 149 -8.54 -0.36 5.79
N VAL A 150 -9.07 0.77 5.30
CA VAL A 150 -10.51 1.10 5.41
C VAL A 150 -11.37 0.02 4.73
N ILE A 151 -11.03 -0.39 3.50
CA ILE A 151 -11.75 -1.51 2.86
C ILE A 151 -11.59 -2.81 3.65
N ASN A 152 -10.39 -3.11 4.16
CA ASN A 152 -10.18 -4.28 5.02
C ASN A 152 -11.10 -4.25 6.25
N CYS A 153 -11.29 -3.10 6.90
CA CYS A 153 -12.23 -2.92 8.00
C CYS A 153 -13.67 -3.19 7.58
N PHE A 154 -14.15 -2.53 6.52
CA PHE A 154 -15.59 -2.47 6.19
C PHE A 154 -16.07 -3.47 5.12
N ALA A 155 -15.21 -4.34 4.59
CA ALA A 155 -15.57 -5.36 3.60
C ALA A 155 -16.69 -6.34 4.02
N PHE A 156 -17.08 -6.38 5.29
CA PHE A 156 -18.25 -7.15 5.74
C PHE A 156 -19.58 -6.54 5.28
N LEU A 157 -19.66 -5.22 5.01
CA LEU A 157 -20.87 -4.55 4.52
C LEU A 157 -21.33 -5.10 3.17
N VAL A 158 -20.39 -5.52 2.32
CA VAL A 158 -20.68 -6.24 1.06
C VAL A 158 -21.49 -7.52 1.31
N LYS A 159 -21.29 -8.19 2.45
CA LYS A 159 -22.08 -9.38 2.86
C LYS A 159 -23.40 -9.02 3.55
N LYS A 160 -23.56 -7.77 4.02
CA LYS A 160 -24.83 -7.23 4.53
C LYS A 160 -25.74 -6.67 3.43
N ASN A 161 -25.28 -6.66 2.18
CA ASN A 161 -25.94 -5.99 1.05
C ASN A 161 -25.95 -4.45 1.20
N GLU A 162 -24.85 -3.89 1.73
CA GLU A 162 -24.57 -2.45 1.85
C GLU A 162 -23.19 -2.10 1.23
N PRO A 163 -22.90 -2.51 -0.04
CA PRO A 163 -21.56 -2.44 -0.61
C PRO A 163 -21.09 -1.04 -1.02
N GLU A 164 -21.98 -0.03 -1.08
CA GLU A 164 -21.82 1.20 -1.87
C GLU A 164 -20.54 1.97 -1.53
N LYS A 165 -20.36 2.34 -0.26
CA LYS A 165 -19.18 3.11 0.18
C LYS A 165 -17.88 2.29 0.03
N VAL A 166 -17.94 0.97 0.22
CA VAL A 166 -16.78 0.07 0.05
C VAL A 166 -16.35 0.00 -1.42
N LEU A 167 -17.30 -0.10 -2.35
CA LEU A 167 -17.05 -0.07 -3.79
C LEU A 167 -16.55 1.30 -4.26
N MET A 168 -17.07 2.40 -3.70
CA MET A 168 -16.55 3.74 -3.97
C MET A 168 -15.11 3.90 -3.52
N ARG A 169 -14.73 3.45 -2.30
CA ARG A 169 -13.31 3.42 -1.88
C ARG A 169 -12.44 2.57 -2.80
N LEU A 170 -12.94 1.43 -3.27
CA LEU A 170 -12.22 0.59 -4.23
C LEU A 170 -11.96 1.32 -5.56
N ARG A 171 -12.97 2.04 -6.07
CA ARG A 171 -12.85 2.89 -7.27
C ARG A 171 -11.84 4.03 -7.06
N THR A 172 -11.84 4.66 -5.88
CA THR A 172 -10.81 5.66 -5.51
C THR A 172 -9.40 5.07 -5.53
N ILE A 173 -9.19 3.86 -4.99
CA ILE A 173 -7.87 3.20 -5.03
C ILE A 173 -7.40 2.94 -6.46
N VAL A 174 -8.29 2.49 -7.37
CA VAL A 174 -7.95 2.27 -8.78
C VAL A 174 -7.50 3.58 -9.45
N TRP A 175 -8.24 4.67 -9.24
CA TRP A 175 -7.89 6.00 -9.75
C TRP A 175 -6.56 6.54 -9.17
N LEU A 176 -6.36 6.44 -7.85
CA LEU A 176 -5.12 6.84 -7.17
C LEU A 176 -3.91 6.03 -7.66
N ARG A 177 -4.07 4.73 -7.92
CA ARG A 177 -3.04 3.88 -8.52
C ARG A 177 -2.72 4.31 -9.96
N GLY A 178 -3.73 4.75 -10.72
CA GLY A 178 -3.55 5.35 -12.05
C GLY A 178 -2.76 6.66 -12.01
N LEU A 179 -3.04 7.55 -11.06
CA LEU A 179 -2.22 8.74 -10.82
C LEU A 179 -0.78 8.36 -10.42
N LEU A 180 -0.62 7.43 -9.47
CA LEU A 180 0.69 7.00 -9.00
C LEU A 180 1.54 6.41 -10.14
N ALA A 181 0.97 5.55 -10.97
CA ALA A 181 1.65 4.99 -12.13
C ALA A 181 2.07 6.05 -13.18
N ARG A 182 1.33 7.15 -13.29
CA ARG A 182 1.63 8.28 -14.18
C ARG A 182 2.71 9.22 -13.62
N CYS A 183 2.67 9.51 -12.31
CA CYS A 183 3.55 10.47 -11.65
C CYS A 183 4.90 9.86 -11.24
N LEU A 184 4.90 8.62 -10.74
CA LEU A 184 6.10 7.97 -10.19
C LEU A 184 7.30 7.90 -11.18
N PRO A 185 7.12 7.63 -12.49
CA PRO A 185 8.25 7.62 -13.45
C PRO A 185 8.89 8.99 -13.71
N GLN A 186 8.23 10.09 -13.29
CA GLN A 186 8.71 11.46 -13.51
C GLN A 186 9.56 11.97 -12.32
N ALA A 187 9.43 11.37 -11.14
CA ALA A 187 10.10 11.81 -9.93
C ALA A 187 11.50 11.17 -9.79
N MET A 188 12.53 11.95 -10.14
CA MET A 188 13.93 11.52 -9.99
C MET A 188 14.29 11.22 -8.53
N GLU A 189 15.07 10.15 -8.35
CA GLU A 189 15.63 9.67 -7.07
C GLU A 189 14.61 9.42 -5.94
N TYR A 190 13.32 9.35 -6.28
CA TYR A 190 12.24 9.15 -5.32
C TYR A 190 12.30 7.78 -4.63
N THR A 191 12.12 7.79 -3.30
CA THR A 191 11.99 6.59 -2.47
C THR A 191 10.63 6.61 -1.77
N PRO A 192 9.77 5.58 -1.93
CA PRO A 192 8.48 5.53 -1.24
C PRO A 192 8.61 5.56 0.30
N PRO A 193 7.63 6.14 1.02
CA PRO A 193 7.66 6.25 2.47
C PRO A 193 7.33 4.91 3.14
N MET A 194 7.75 4.74 4.40
CA MET A 194 7.50 3.50 5.15
C MET A 194 6.02 3.41 5.58
N CYS A 195 5.20 2.75 4.78
CA CYS A 195 3.78 2.55 5.10
C CYS A 195 3.49 1.39 6.07
N HIS A 196 4.48 0.55 6.39
CA HIS A 196 4.32 -0.65 7.24
C HIS A 196 5.53 -0.86 8.16
N PHE A 197 5.29 -1.23 9.42
CA PHE A 197 6.36 -1.57 10.38
C PHE A 197 7.07 -2.90 10.13
N GLN A 198 6.43 -3.84 9.43
CA GLN A 198 7.05 -5.11 9.12
C GLN A 198 8.22 -4.86 8.17
N ALA A 199 9.44 -5.07 8.66
CA ALA A 199 10.66 -5.04 7.89
C ALA A 199 10.66 -6.18 6.86
N LEU A 200 9.98 -5.97 5.73
CA LEU A 200 10.04 -6.83 4.56
C LEU A 200 11.52 -7.05 4.22
N PRO A 201 11.96 -8.31 4.00
CA PRO A 201 13.33 -8.59 3.61
C PRO A 201 13.69 -7.75 2.39
N LYS A 202 14.67 -6.83 2.53
CA LYS A 202 15.02 -5.88 1.48
C LYS A 202 15.18 -6.64 0.16
N PRO A 203 14.37 -6.35 -0.87
CA PRO A 203 14.43 -7.10 -2.11
C PRO A 203 15.83 -6.98 -2.67
N LYS A 204 16.48 -8.13 -2.91
CA LYS A 204 17.81 -8.17 -3.50
C LYS A 204 17.69 -7.76 -4.96
N LEU A 205 17.74 -6.45 -5.21
CA LEU A 205 17.89 -5.88 -6.54
C LEU A 205 19.18 -6.44 -7.13
N SER A 206 19.05 -7.46 -7.98
CA SER A 206 20.16 -8.06 -8.70
C SER A 206 20.63 -7.08 -9.78
N LEU A 207 21.47 -6.13 -9.37
CA LEU A 207 22.32 -5.35 -10.26
C LEU A 207 23.00 -6.33 -11.23
N GLY A 208 22.57 -6.27 -12.49
CA GLY A 208 22.77 -7.37 -13.45
C GLY A 208 24.22 -7.83 -13.53
N GLU A 209 24.43 -9.14 -13.45
CA GLU A 209 25.76 -9.74 -13.45
C GLU A 209 26.53 -9.33 -14.72
N LYS A 210 27.53 -8.47 -14.57
CA LYS A 210 28.40 -8.05 -15.68
C LYS A 210 29.09 -9.31 -16.23
N PRO A 211 28.91 -9.65 -17.52
CA PRO A 211 29.35 -10.94 -18.05
C PRO A 211 30.87 -11.09 -17.97
N THR A 212 31.33 -11.99 -17.10
CA THR A 212 32.75 -12.24 -16.86
C THR A 212 33.37 -12.96 -18.05
N LYS A 213 34.12 -12.21 -18.87
CA LYS A 213 34.81 -12.74 -20.07
C LYS A 213 35.81 -13.84 -19.68
N LYS A 214 35.44 -15.11 -19.91
CA LYS A 214 36.29 -16.29 -19.63
C LYS A 214 37.56 -16.28 -20.50
N ALA A 215 38.68 -15.81 -19.95
CA ALA A 215 39.97 -15.81 -20.62
C ALA A 215 40.58 -17.22 -20.71
N THR A 216 40.61 -17.80 -21.91
CA THR A 216 41.11 -19.17 -22.15
C THR A 216 42.64 -19.21 -22.17
N LYS A 217 43.29 -19.80 -21.16
CA LYS A 217 44.76 -20.06 -21.16
C LYS A 217 45.09 -21.51 -21.57
N LYS A 218 46.17 -21.67 -22.36
CA LYS A 218 46.57 -22.93 -22.98
C LYS A 218 47.43 -23.83 -22.07
N LYS A 219 47.22 -25.15 -22.22
CA LYS A 219 48.05 -26.33 -21.85
C LYS A 219 49.48 -26.11 -21.32
N GLY A 220 49.83 -26.84 -20.24
CA GLY A 220 51.21 -27.14 -19.80
C GLY A 220 51.32 -28.49 -19.05
N LYS A 221 52.37 -29.28 -19.32
CA LYS A 221 52.67 -30.61 -18.68
C LYS A 221 53.27 -30.42 -17.24
N LYS A 222 53.46 -31.40 -16.33
CA LYS A 222 53.68 -32.88 -16.47
C LYS A 222 53.62 -33.65 -15.09
N LYS A 223 53.14 -34.92 -15.10
CA LYS A 223 53.50 -36.12 -14.26
C LYS A 223 53.37 -36.16 -12.70
N GLY A 224 52.74 -37.25 -12.20
CA GLY A 224 52.93 -37.87 -10.86
C GLY A 224 51.64 -38.44 -10.22
N LYS A 225 51.18 -39.68 -10.49
CA LYS A 225 51.38 -40.94 -9.71
C LYS A 225 51.18 -40.79 -8.17
N LYS A 226 50.42 -41.62 -7.44
CA LYS A 226 49.95 -43.02 -7.67
C LYS A 226 48.90 -43.50 -6.61
N LYS A 227 47.72 -44.04 -7.02
CA LYS A 227 46.83 -44.99 -6.27
C LYS A 227 46.20 -44.49 -4.94
N GLN A 228 45.15 -45.08 -4.30
CA GLN A 228 44.14 -46.14 -4.61
C GLN A 228 42.72 -45.59 -4.23
N ASP A 229 41.57 -46.27 -4.33
CA ASP A 229 40.84 -47.10 -5.34
C ASP A 229 39.36 -47.25 -4.77
N GLY A 230 38.37 -47.82 -5.50
CA GLY A 230 36.91 -47.91 -5.13
C GLY A 230 36.02 -46.90 -5.91
N GLU A 231 35.07 -47.24 -6.79
CA GLU A 231 33.85 -48.11 -6.71
C GLU A 231 32.74 -47.49 -5.83
N GLU A 232 31.51 -47.20 -6.31
CA GLU A 232 30.87 -47.31 -7.65
C GLU A 232 29.66 -46.30 -7.71
N SER A 233 28.78 -46.14 -8.72
CA SER A 233 28.43 -46.84 -9.98
C SER A 233 27.92 -45.85 -11.07
N VAL A 234 27.27 -46.31 -12.16
CA VAL A 234 26.86 -45.53 -13.36
C VAL A 234 25.49 -46.00 -13.94
N LEU A 235 24.88 -45.17 -14.80
CA LEU A 235 23.81 -45.40 -15.82
C LEU A 235 22.42 -44.78 -15.51
N THR A 236 21.58 -44.30 -16.46
CA THR A 236 21.72 -43.34 -17.60
C THR A 236 20.35 -43.18 -18.31
N GLY A 237 19.98 -41.97 -18.78
CA GLY A 237 18.74 -41.67 -19.55
C GLY A 237 18.17 -40.29 -19.17
N LYS A 238 17.80 -39.31 -20.02
CA LYS A 238 17.52 -39.23 -21.48
C LYS A 238 16.25 -39.99 -21.92
N ASP A 239 15.36 -39.48 -22.79
CA ASP A 239 15.30 -38.22 -23.58
C ASP A 239 13.82 -37.97 -24.05
N LYS A 240 13.31 -36.72 -24.09
CA LYS A 240 12.03 -36.27 -24.74
C LYS A 240 10.70 -36.90 -24.24
N GLY A 241 9.49 -36.41 -24.60
CA GLY A 241 9.09 -35.21 -25.37
C GLY A 241 7.59 -35.25 -25.79
N SER A 242 7.13 -34.26 -26.58
CA SER A 242 5.74 -34.02 -27.03
C SER A 242 4.76 -33.56 -25.92
N GLN A 243 3.88 -32.56 -26.08
CA GLN A 243 3.00 -32.07 -27.17
C GLN A 243 1.75 -32.92 -27.43
N GLN A 244 0.58 -32.37 -27.11
CA GLN A 244 -0.54 -32.00 -28.01
C GLN A 244 -1.45 -31.03 -27.19
N GLU A 245 -1.82 -29.84 -27.68
CA GLU A 245 -2.85 -29.53 -28.71
C GLU A 245 -4.28 -29.70 -28.20
N GLU A 246 -5.01 -28.58 -28.11
CA GLU A 246 -6.43 -28.43 -28.49
C GLU A 246 -6.71 -26.93 -28.68
N GLU A 247 -7.48 -26.59 -29.71
CA GLU A 247 -7.83 -25.21 -30.12
C GLU A 247 -9.35 -25.05 -30.06
N GLU A 248 -9.85 -23.97 -29.45
CA GLU A 248 -11.21 -23.46 -29.68
C GLU A 248 -11.14 -21.93 -29.80
N GLU A 249 -11.69 -21.39 -30.89
CA GLU A 249 -11.95 -19.96 -31.09
C GLU A 249 -13.41 -19.69 -30.72
N ASP A 250 -13.72 -18.52 -30.14
CA ASP A 250 -15.06 -17.93 -30.29
C ASP A 250 -15.05 -16.40 -30.11
N GLU A 251 -16.04 -15.76 -30.74
CA GLU A 251 -16.10 -14.39 -31.26
C GLU A 251 -15.85 -13.19 -30.29
N GLU A 252 -15.24 -12.10 -30.81
CA GLU A 252 -15.22 -10.76 -30.19
C GLU A 252 -16.35 -9.86 -30.75
N GLU A 253 -17.20 -9.27 -29.88
CA GLU A 253 -18.01 -8.09 -30.21
C GLU A 253 -17.57 -6.85 -29.37
N PRO A 254 -17.51 -5.65 -29.96
CA PRO A 254 -17.01 -4.45 -29.28
C PRO A 254 -18.09 -3.71 -28.47
N VAL A 255 -17.80 -3.36 -27.21
CA VAL A 255 -18.68 -2.53 -26.36
C VAL A 255 -18.13 -1.11 -26.26
N GLU A 256 -18.97 -0.10 -26.53
CA GLU A 256 -18.60 1.32 -26.44
C GLU A 256 -18.14 1.74 -25.03
N GLU A 257 -16.95 2.30 -24.91
CA GLU A 257 -16.45 2.93 -23.68
C GLU A 257 -17.07 4.33 -23.48
N LYS A 258 -18.23 4.40 -22.83
CA LYS A 258 -18.77 5.68 -22.32
C LYS A 258 -18.13 6.04 -20.98
N ALA A 259 -17.10 6.88 -21.03
CA ALA A 259 -16.49 7.47 -19.84
C ALA A 259 -17.53 8.28 -19.03
N ALA A 260 -17.67 7.93 -17.74
CA ALA A 260 -18.48 8.69 -16.80
C ALA A 260 -17.59 9.68 -16.02
N ASP A 261 -18.00 10.95 -16.02
CA ASP A 261 -17.33 12.05 -15.33
C ASP A 261 -17.23 11.80 -13.80
N LEU A 262 -16.14 12.25 -13.20
CA LEU A 262 -15.86 12.24 -11.76
C LEU A 262 -15.05 13.50 -11.42
N SER A 263 -15.73 14.64 -11.55
CA SER A 263 -15.31 15.96 -11.10
C SER A 263 -15.66 16.18 -9.62
#